data_AF-A0A4U1J9K5-F1
#
_entry.id   AF-A0A4U1J9K5-F1
#
_cell.length_a   1.000
_cell.length_b   1.000
_cell.length_c   1.000
_cell.angle_alpha   90.00
_cell.angle_beta   90.00
_cell.angle_gamma   90.00
#
_symmetry.space_group_name_H-M   'P 1'
#
loop_
_entity.id
_entity.type
_entity.pdbx_description
1 polymer ?
#
loop_
_entity_poly.entity_id
_entity_poly.type
_entity_poly.pdbx_seq_one_letter_code
_entity_poly.pdbx_strand_id
1 'polypeptide(L)'
;MSTEERAQAFKRFVDSVERPGENFRESVDVETLLSLEKEERRAAEELLMERLLVDDWRAPPALAAAETRGAVMPMQRALPDASGRMKVAIARALEDLEAIPKADPIVAEVIREGDEDSGPPAVVAAGQMKSPEIRDALAWACIHHPTRVVRVSAGATLLFMAGLAKSPLALEFRPLIRGLRDDDEATRRATFAQICHLVGMPPELADT
;
A
#
# COMPACT_ATOMS: atom_id res chain seq x y z
N MET A 1 4.52 29.68 -17.80
CA MET A 1 5.64 28.95 -18.43
C MET A 1 5.70 29.29 -19.90
N SER A 2 6.91 29.40 -20.45
CA SER A 2 7.12 29.46 -21.90
C SER A 2 6.72 28.13 -22.55
N THR A 3 6.53 28.12 -23.88
CA THR A 3 6.25 26.90 -24.63
C THR A 3 7.37 25.85 -24.47
N GLU A 4 8.62 26.31 -24.39
CA GLU A 4 9.78 25.44 -24.22
C GLU A 4 9.82 24.81 -22.81
N GLU A 5 9.54 25.61 -21.77
CA GLU A 5 9.43 25.13 -20.39
C GLU A 5 8.32 24.07 -20.25
N ARG A 6 7.18 24.28 -20.92
CA ARG A 6 6.07 23.31 -20.92
C ARG A 6 6.45 22.00 -21.60
N ALA A 7 7.07 22.07 -22.78
CA ALA A 7 7.53 20.88 -23.49
C ALA A 7 8.56 20.09 -22.67
N GLN A 8 9.43 20.79 -21.94
CA GLN A 8 10.42 20.16 -21.06
C GLN A 8 9.77 19.52 -19.83
N ALA A 9 8.79 20.18 -19.20
CA ALA A 9 8.03 19.62 -18.09
C ALA A 9 7.27 18.36 -18.51
N PHE A 10 6.55 18.40 -19.64
CA PHE A 10 5.85 17.23 -20.16
C PHE A 10 6.79 16.06 -20.43
N LYS A 11 7.94 16.32 -21.07
CA LYS A 11 8.96 15.30 -21.33
C LYS A 11 9.48 14.68 -20.02
N ARG A 12 9.77 15.50 -19.01
CA ARG A 12 10.21 15.02 -17.69
C ARG A 12 9.16 14.11 -17.05
N PHE A 13 7.88 14.47 -17.15
CA PHE A 13 6.81 13.61 -16.66
C PHE A 13 6.78 12.26 -17.40
N VAL A 14 6.81 12.27 -18.74
CA VAL A 14 6.83 11.03 -19.55
C VAL A 14 8.02 10.15 -19.17
N ASP A 15 9.22 10.74 -19.02
CA ASP A 15 10.41 10.00 -18.59
C ASP A 15 10.20 9.34 -17.20
N SER A 16 9.48 10.00 -16.28
CA SER A 16 9.17 9.43 -14.96
C SER A 16 8.24 8.20 -15.01
N VAL A 17 7.38 8.15 -16.03
CA VAL A 17 6.44 7.04 -16.23
C VAL A 17 7.12 5.88 -16.95
N GLU A 18 7.74 6.14 -18.10
CA GLU A 18 8.26 5.11 -19.00
C GLU A 18 9.61 4.54 -18.59
N ARG A 19 10.43 5.34 -17.90
CA ARG A 19 11.79 4.98 -17.52
C ARG A 19 11.98 5.17 -16.03
N PRO A 20 11.50 4.22 -15.19
CA PRO A 20 11.77 4.23 -13.76
C PRO A 20 13.27 4.12 -13.51
N GLY A 21 13.96 5.25 -13.55
CA GLY A 21 15.31 5.42 -13.01
C GLY A 21 15.26 5.42 -11.49
N GLU A 22 16.41 5.59 -10.85
CA GLU A 22 16.51 5.60 -9.38
C GLU A 22 15.53 6.57 -8.71
N ASN A 23 15.26 7.70 -9.36
CA ASN A 23 14.39 8.76 -8.83
C ASN A 23 12.89 8.45 -8.92
N PHE A 24 12.47 7.47 -9.75
CA PHE A 24 11.06 7.19 -10.04
C PHE A 24 10.70 5.71 -9.86
N ARG A 25 11.54 4.96 -9.11
CA ARG A 25 11.29 3.55 -8.79
C ARG A 25 9.98 3.36 -8.04
N GLU A 26 9.68 4.29 -7.13
CA GLU A 26 8.55 4.16 -6.21
C GLU A 26 7.39 5.13 -6.48
N SER A 27 7.55 6.05 -7.43
CA SER A 27 6.52 7.05 -7.75
C SER A 27 6.77 7.67 -9.13
N VAL A 28 5.74 8.26 -9.72
CA VAL A 28 5.87 9.15 -10.88
C VAL A 28 6.07 10.60 -10.42
N ASP A 29 6.45 11.49 -11.34
CA ASP A 29 6.63 12.92 -11.05
C ASP A 29 5.29 13.66 -10.91
N VAL A 30 4.62 13.46 -9.78
CA VAL A 30 3.30 14.03 -9.49
C VAL A 30 3.34 15.56 -9.46
N GLU A 31 4.43 16.17 -8.97
CA GLU A 31 4.59 17.63 -8.98
C GLU A 31 4.52 18.17 -10.41
N THR A 32 5.26 17.54 -11.33
CA THR A 32 5.22 17.93 -12.74
C THR A 32 3.84 17.70 -13.33
N LEU A 33 3.21 16.54 -13.07
CA LEU A 33 1.83 16.26 -13.50
C LEU A 33 0.86 17.37 -13.09
N LEU A 34 0.95 17.82 -11.84
CA LEU A 34 0.11 18.88 -11.27
C LEU A 34 0.32 20.24 -11.93
N SER A 35 1.53 20.51 -12.44
CA SER A 35 1.86 21.75 -13.16
C SER A 35 1.43 21.78 -14.63
N LEU A 36 1.13 20.62 -15.24
CA LEU A 36 0.70 20.54 -16.63
C LEU A 36 -0.70 21.12 -16.81
N GLU A 37 -0.96 21.72 -17.97
CA GLU A 37 -2.25 22.34 -18.29
C GLU A 37 -2.85 21.75 -19.57
N LYS A 38 -4.19 21.82 -19.67
CA LYS A 38 -4.96 21.55 -20.89
C LYS A 38 -4.59 20.21 -21.57
N GLU A 39 -4.17 20.26 -22.83
CA GLU A 39 -3.87 19.08 -23.65
C GLU A 39 -2.70 18.26 -23.10
N GLU A 40 -1.69 18.90 -22.50
CA GLU A 40 -0.54 18.21 -21.89
C GLU A 40 -0.96 17.44 -20.65
N ARG A 41 -1.80 18.06 -19.80
CA ARG A 41 -2.36 17.39 -18.62
C ARG A 41 -3.21 16.20 -19.03
N ARG A 42 -4.09 16.39 -20.01
CA ARG A 42 -4.93 15.30 -20.53
C ARG A 42 -4.09 14.15 -21.08
N ALA A 43 -3.06 14.44 -21.87
CA ALA A 43 -2.17 13.41 -22.42
C ALA A 43 -1.40 12.66 -21.31
N ALA A 44 -0.98 13.36 -20.26
CA ALA A 44 -0.32 12.77 -19.11
C ALA A 44 -1.26 11.83 -18.32
N GLU A 45 -2.51 12.23 -18.13
CA GLU A 45 -3.54 11.39 -17.50
C GLU A 45 -3.88 10.16 -18.35
N GLU A 46 -4.01 10.33 -19.67
CA GLU A 46 -4.23 9.24 -20.63
C GLU A 46 -3.08 8.23 -20.57
N LEU A 47 -1.82 8.69 -20.55
CA LEU A 47 -0.66 7.84 -20.36
C LEU A 47 -0.73 7.05 -19.05
N LEU A 48 -1.06 7.68 -17.92
CA LEU A 48 -1.22 6.97 -16.64
C LEU A 48 -2.35 5.95 -16.66
N MET A 49 -3.46 6.23 -17.35
CA MET A 49 -4.55 5.26 -17.52
C MET A 49 -4.10 4.04 -18.35
N GLU A 50 -3.27 4.22 -19.37
CA GLU A 50 -2.67 3.12 -20.12
C GLU A 50 -1.74 2.26 -19.24
N ARG A 51 -1.04 2.88 -18.28
CA ARG A 51 -0.18 2.16 -17.33
C ARG A 51 -0.95 1.23 -16.39
N LEU A 52 -2.25 1.47 -16.17
CA LEU A 52 -3.11 0.53 -15.42
C LEU A 52 -3.16 -0.85 -16.09
N LEU A 53 -3.06 -0.91 -17.43
CA LEU A 53 -3.17 -2.14 -18.22
C LEU A 53 -1.94 -3.06 -18.09
N VAL A 54 -0.82 -2.52 -17.62
CA VAL A 54 0.45 -3.25 -17.43
C VAL A 54 0.85 -3.30 -15.96
N ASP A 55 -0.14 -3.17 -15.07
CA ASP A 55 0.00 -3.38 -13.63
C ASP A 55 1.02 -2.43 -12.96
N ASP A 56 1.12 -1.20 -13.47
CA ASP A 56 2.00 -0.18 -12.92
C ASP A 56 1.38 0.46 -11.68
N TRP A 57 1.69 -0.11 -10.52
CA TRP A 57 1.21 0.32 -9.20
C TRP A 57 1.51 1.79 -8.85
N ARG A 58 2.40 2.47 -9.59
CA ARG A 58 2.70 3.90 -9.41
C ARG A 58 1.62 4.80 -10.02
N ALA A 59 0.82 4.30 -10.96
CA ALA A 59 -0.16 5.09 -11.69
C ALA A 59 -1.41 5.47 -10.88
N PRO A 60 -2.07 4.56 -10.12
CA PRO A 60 -3.26 4.91 -9.35
C PRO A 60 -3.06 6.07 -8.36
N PRO A 61 -2.00 6.11 -7.53
CA PRO A 61 -1.77 7.22 -6.61
C PRO A 61 -1.57 8.56 -7.33
N ALA A 62 -0.94 8.54 -8.51
CA ALA A 62 -0.74 9.74 -9.31
C ALA A 62 -2.04 10.27 -9.91
N LEU A 63 -2.90 9.37 -10.40
CA LEU A 63 -4.23 9.70 -10.91
C LEU A 63 -5.14 10.26 -9.79
N ALA A 64 -5.05 9.71 -8.58
CA ALA A 64 -5.76 10.23 -7.42
C ALA A 64 -5.24 11.62 -7.00
N ALA A 65 -3.93 11.79 -6.91
CA ALA A 65 -3.32 13.09 -6.60
C ALA A 65 -3.66 14.18 -7.65
N ALA A 66 -3.82 13.76 -8.90
CA ALA A 66 -4.28 14.59 -10.01
C ALA A 66 -5.80 14.81 -10.05
N GLU A 67 -6.56 14.26 -9.11
CA GLU A 67 -8.03 14.27 -9.06
C GLU A 67 -8.70 13.80 -10.36
N THR A 68 -8.06 12.87 -11.08
CA THR A 68 -8.50 12.40 -12.39
C THR A 68 -9.72 11.47 -12.26
N ARG A 69 -10.91 12.05 -12.10
CA ARG A 69 -12.17 11.30 -11.95
C ARG A 69 -12.47 10.36 -13.13
N GLY A 70 -11.96 10.67 -14.32
CA GLY A 70 -12.04 9.80 -15.51
C GLY A 70 -11.35 8.44 -15.33
N ALA A 71 -10.40 8.32 -14.40
CA ALA A 71 -9.67 7.09 -14.13
C ALA A 71 -10.41 6.11 -13.20
N VAL A 72 -11.53 6.50 -12.58
CA VAL A 72 -12.29 5.63 -11.66
C VAL A 72 -12.74 4.34 -12.34
N MET A 73 -13.38 4.43 -13.52
CA MET A 73 -13.84 3.25 -14.26
C MET A 73 -12.69 2.36 -14.75
N PRO A 74 -11.60 2.89 -15.34
CA PRO A 74 -10.39 2.12 -15.62
C PRO A 74 -9.84 1.37 -14.41
N MET A 75 -9.71 2.04 -13.25
CA MET A 75 -9.21 1.42 -12.02
C MET A 75 -10.13 0.31 -11.50
N GLN A 76 -11.45 0.54 -11.49
CA GLN A 76 -12.42 -0.48 -11.08
C GLN A 76 -12.39 -1.72 -11.98
N ARG A 77 -12.13 -1.55 -13.28
CA ARG A 77 -11.98 -2.66 -14.23
C ARG A 77 -10.67 -3.43 -14.05
N ALA A 78 -9.58 -2.74 -13.69
CA ALA A 78 -8.29 -3.37 -13.49
C ALA A 78 -8.20 -4.13 -12.14
N LEU A 79 -8.91 -3.66 -11.12
CA LEU A 79 -8.81 -4.17 -9.74
C LEU A 79 -8.92 -5.71 -9.58
N PRO A 80 -9.86 -6.44 -10.23
CA PRO A 80 -10.03 -7.87 -10.01
C PRO A 80 -8.81 -8.71 -10.40
N ASP A 81 -8.10 -8.31 -11.46
CA ASP A 81 -6.99 -9.05 -12.07
C ASP A 81 -5.61 -8.46 -11.73
N ALA A 82 -5.57 -7.37 -10.95
CA ALA A 82 -4.36 -6.68 -10.56
C ALA A 82 -3.50 -7.50 -9.58
N SER A 83 -2.17 -7.35 -9.62
CA SER A 83 -1.30 -7.86 -8.55
C SER A 83 -1.68 -7.25 -7.20
N GLY A 84 -1.39 -7.91 -6.08
CA GLY A 84 -1.76 -7.40 -4.77
C GLY A 84 -1.20 -6.01 -4.47
N ARG A 85 0.03 -5.71 -4.92
CA ARG A 85 0.60 -4.34 -4.84
C ARG A 85 -0.23 -3.31 -5.61
N MET A 86 -0.67 -3.64 -6.82
CA MET A 86 -1.55 -2.78 -7.61
C MET A 86 -2.96 -2.69 -7.02
N LYS A 87 -3.52 -3.78 -6.48
CA LYS A 87 -4.81 -3.76 -5.77
C LYS A 87 -4.80 -2.76 -4.62
N VAL A 88 -3.74 -2.76 -3.80
CA VAL A 88 -3.57 -1.79 -2.70
C VAL A 88 -3.52 -0.36 -3.24
N ALA A 89 -2.75 -0.13 -4.31
CA ALA A 89 -2.63 1.19 -4.92
C ALA A 89 -3.96 1.69 -5.49
N ILE A 90 -4.68 0.84 -6.22
CA ILE A 90 -6.01 1.14 -6.76
C ILE A 90 -7.01 1.41 -5.65
N ALA A 91 -7.08 0.56 -4.62
CA ALA A 91 -8.05 0.70 -3.53
C ALA A 91 -7.90 2.06 -2.82
N ARG A 92 -6.65 2.46 -2.50
CA ARG A 92 -6.37 3.76 -1.90
C ARG A 92 -6.71 4.91 -2.83
N ALA A 93 -6.33 4.82 -4.10
CA ALA A 93 -6.65 5.85 -5.09
C ALA A 93 -8.16 6.02 -5.28
N LEU A 94 -8.93 4.93 -5.26
CA LEU A 94 -10.39 4.96 -5.32
C LEU A 94 -11.02 5.54 -4.05
N GLU A 95 -10.45 5.28 -2.87
CA GLU A 95 -10.89 5.93 -1.62
C GLU A 95 -10.60 7.43 -1.63
N ASP A 96 -9.40 7.85 -2.04
CA ASP A 96 -9.00 9.25 -2.16
C ASP A 96 -9.88 10.02 -3.16
N LEU A 97 -10.30 9.35 -4.24
CA LEU A 97 -11.27 9.87 -5.22
C LEU A 97 -12.73 9.66 -4.80
N GLU A 98 -13.01 9.24 -3.57
CA GLU A 98 -14.35 9.02 -3.01
C GLU A 98 -15.23 8.07 -3.87
N ALA A 99 -14.61 7.20 -4.67
CA ALA A 99 -15.28 6.24 -5.53
C ALA A 99 -15.65 4.95 -4.79
N ILE A 100 -14.97 4.67 -3.67
CA ILE A 100 -15.32 3.63 -2.71
C ILE A 100 -15.28 4.22 -1.30
N PRO A 101 -16.04 3.68 -0.34
CA PRO A 101 -16.08 4.24 1.01
C PRO A 101 -14.79 4.02 1.81
N LYS A 102 -14.13 2.87 1.62
CA LYS A 102 -12.93 2.44 2.36
C LYS A 102 -12.09 1.49 1.51
N ALA A 103 -10.76 1.67 1.52
CA ALA A 103 -9.82 0.72 0.95
C ALA A 103 -9.56 -0.50 1.85
N ASP A 104 -9.88 -0.40 3.15
CA ASP A 104 -9.56 -1.37 4.19
C ASP A 104 -9.88 -2.84 3.83
N PRO A 105 -11.06 -3.21 3.28
CA PRO A 105 -11.36 -4.60 2.96
C PRO A 105 -10.42 -5.20 1.92
N ILE A 106 -10.05 -4.41 0.90
CA ILE A 106 -9.17 -4.84 -0.19
C ILE A 106 -7.74 -4.99 0.34
N VAL A 107 -7.27 -4.05 1.17
CA VAL A 107 -5.94 -4.16 1.77
C VAL A 107 -5.86 -5.35 2.73
N ALA A 108 -6.92 -5.60 3.51
CA ALA A 108 -7.03 -6.76 4.40
C ALA A 108 -7.04 -8.08 3.62
N GLU A 109 -7.68 -8.13 2.44
CA GLU A 109 -7.64 -9.28 1.53
C GLU A 109 -6.22 -9.55 1.03
N VAL A 110 -5.52 -8.52 0.51
CA VAL A 110 -4.14 -8.66 0.00
C VAL A 110 -3.17 -9.15 1.08
N ILE A 111 -3.34 -8.71 2.34
CA ILE A 111 -2.54 -9.24 3.46
C ILE A 111 -2.78 -10.74 3.66
N ARG A 112 -4.03 -11.21 3.51
CA ARG A 112 -4.40 -12.61 3.71
C ARG A 112 -4.06 -13.52 2.53
N GLU A 113 -3.97 -12.97 1.31
CA GLU A 113 -3.52 -13.72 0.12
C GLU A 113 -2.13 -14.33 0.33
N GLY A 114 -1.29 -13.71 1.16
CA GLY A 114 0.02 -14.25 1.55
C GLY A 114 1.09 -14.15 0.48
N ASP A 115 0.87 -13.35 -0.56
CA ASP A 115 1.83 -13.14 -1.64
C ASP A 115 3.08 -12.38 -1.15
N GLU A 116 4.26 -12.84 -1.58
CA GLU A 116 5.55 -12.34 -1.07
C GLU A 116 5.80 -10.88 -1.45
N ASP A 117 5.43 -10.49 -2.67
CA ASP A 117 5.67 -9.16 -3.23
C ASP A 117 4.57 -8.16 -2.81
N SER A 118 3.36 -8.65 -2.54
CA SER A 118 2.20 -7.81 -2.20
C SER A 118 2.02 -7.60 -0.70
N GLY A 119 2.48 -8.52 0.14
CA GLY A 119 2.35 -8.42 1.60
C GLY A 119 3.01 -7.17 2.20
N PRO A 120 4.30 -6.87 1.90
CA PRO A 120 4.97 -5.69 2.45
C PRO A 120 4.25 -4.35 2.15
N PRO A 121 3.89 -4.02 0.89
CA PRO A 121 3.16 -2.77 0.62
C PRO A 121 1.77 -2.75 1.26
N ALA A 122 1.08 -3.89 1.37
CA ALA A 122 -0.22 -3.96 2.03
C ALA A 122 -0.13 -3.68 3.54
N VAL A 123 0.88 -4.22 4.23
CA VAL A 123 1.12 -3.90 5.66
C VAL A 123 1.49 -2.43 5.87
N VAL A 124 2.27 -1.85 4.96
CA VAL A 124 2.59 -0.41 5.02
C VAL A 124 1.32 0.43 4.89
N ALA A 125 0.43 0.09 3.96
CA ALA A 125 -0.86 0.77 3.80
C ALA A 125 -1.74 0.60 5.06
N ALA A 126 -1.80 -0.61 5.61
CA ALA A 126 -2.56 -0.94 6.81
C ALA A 126 -2.15 -0.10 8.04
N GLY A 127 -0.89 0.36 8.13
CA GLY A 127 -0.45 1.22 9.24
C GLY A 127 -1.18 2.56 9.35
N GLN A 128 -1.87 3.00 8.30
CA GLN A 128 -2.70 4.21 8.30
C GLN A 128 -4.20 3.90 8.49
N MET A 129 -4.57 2.62 8.53
CA MET A 129 -5.94 2.14 8.59
C MET A 129 -6.26 1.66 10.00
N LYS A 130 -7.49 1.93 10.49
CA LYS A 130 -7.88 1.63 11.89
C LYS A 130 -9.11 0.73 12.00
N SER A 131 -9.54 0.14 10.90
CA SER A 131 -10.69 -0.76 10.90
C SER A 131 -10.40 -2.07 11.64
N PRO A 132 -11.44 -2.69 12.23
CA PRO A 132 -11.35 -4.06 12.74
C PRO A 132 -10.80 -5.03 11.70
N GLU A 133 -11.24 -4.94 10.44
CA GLU A 133 -10.85 -5.83 9.36
C GLU A 133 -9.33 -5.84 9.10
N ILE A 134 -8.70 -4.66 9.18
CA ILE A 134 -7.25 -4.51 9.06
C ILE A 134 -6.54 -5.09 10.28
N ARG A 135 -7.06 -4.83 11.49
CA ARG A 135 -6.50 -5.40 12.72
C ARG A 135 -6.52 -6.93 12.66
N ASP A 136 -7.62 -7.51 12.20
CA ASP A 136 -7.80 -8.95 12.09
C ASP A 136 -6.86 -9.53 11.01
N ALA A 137 -6.68 -8.84 9.88
CA ALA A 137 -5.72 -9.24 8.85
C ALA A 137 -4.26 -9.20 9.36
N LEU A 138 -3.89 -8.17 10.12
CA LEU A 138 -2.57 -8.07 10.74
C LEU A 138 -2.35 -9.13 11.82
N ALA A 139 -3.39 -9.46 12.59
CA ALA A 139 -3.39 -10.56 13.56
C ALA A 139 -3.08 -11.89 12.88
N TRP A 140 -3.85 -12.21 11.82
CA TRP A 140 -3.62 -13.39 10.99
C TRP A 140 -2.19 -13.40 10.44
N ALA A 141 -1.72 -12.27 9.90
CA ALA A 141 -0.41 -12.17 9.29
C ALA A 141 0.74 -12.40 10.27
N CYS A 142 0.58 -12.09 11.56
CA CYS A 142 1.61 -12.37 12.57
C CYS A 142 1.94 -13.87 12.68
N ILE A 143 0.98 -14.75 12.42
CA ILE A 143 1.13 -16.21 12.60
C ILE A 143 1.26 -16.94 11.27
N HIS A 144 0.43 -16.58 10.30
CA HIS A 144 0.15 -17.42 9.12
C HIS A 144 0.81 -16.93 7.84
N HIS A 145 1.20 -15.65 7.75
CA HIS A 145 1.79 -15.13 6.52
C HIS A 145 3.12 -15.85 6.22
N PRO A 146 3.34 -16.36 4.98
CA PRO A 146 4.52 -17.16 4.65
C PRO A 146 5.83 -16.36 4.79
N THR A 147 5.81 -15.09 4.42
CA THR A 147 6.97 -14.19 4.50
C THR A 147 7.26 -13.70 5.91
N ARG A 148 8.45 -14.03 6.44
CA ARG A 148 8.94 -13.58 7.76
C ARG A 148 8.89 -12.05 7.95
N VAL A 149 9.20 -11.30 6.89
CA VAL A 149 9.18 -9.83 6.91
C VAL A 149 7.76 -9.33 7.21
N VAL A 150 6.76 -9.91 6.56
CA VAL A 150 5.35 -9.50 6.75
C VAL A 150 4.87 -9.84 8.16
N ARG A 151 5.21 -11.03 8.69
CA ARG A 151 4.86 -11.40 10.08
C ARG A 151 5.36 -10.37 11.10
N VAL A 152 6.63 -9.99 10.99
CA VAL A 152 7.25 -8.98 11.88
C VAL A 152 6.61 -7.61 11.70
N SER A 153 6.45 -7.17 10.44
CA SER A 153 5.86 -5.87 10.13
C SER A 153 4.42 -5.78 10.62
N ALA A 154 3.65 -6.86 10.56
CA ALA A 154 2.29 -6.91 11.07
C ALA A 154 2.26 -6.71 12.60
N GLY A 155 3.09 -7.44 13.35
CA GLY A 155 3.19 -7.26 14.81
C GLY A 155 3.66 -5.86 15.21
N ALA A 156 4.62 -5.31 14.49
CA ALA A 156 5.08 -3.94 14.71
C ALA A 156 3.99 -2.89 14.40
N THR A 157 3.20 -3.13 13.35
CA THR A 157 2.08 -2.28 12.96
C THR A 157 0.97 -2.31 14.01
N LEU A 158 0.65 -3.47 14.59
CA LEU A 158 -0.31 -3.58 15.69
C LEU A 158 0.12 -2.75 16.92
N LEU A 159 1.40 -2.81 17.30
CA LEU A 159 1.95 -2.02 18.41
C LEU A 159 1.89 -0.51 18.13
N PHE A 160 2.18 -0.10 16.88
CA PHE A 160 2.05 1.28 16.45
C PHE A 160 0.59 1.76 16.47
N MET A 161 -0.35 0.97 15.95
CA MET A 161 -1.78 1.28 15.94
C MET A 161 -2.36 1.41 17.36
N ALA A 162 -1.83 0.65 18.32
CA ALA A 162 -2.18 0.76 19.74
C ALA A 162 -1.58 2.00 20.44
N GLY A 163 -0.77 2.80 19.74
CA GLY A 163 -0.11 3.98 20.30
C GLY A 163 1.06 3.66 21.23
N LEU A 164 1.50 2.40 21.28
CA LEU A 164 2.62 1.96 22.13
C LEU A 164 3.98 2.29 21.49
N ALA A 165 4.04 2.31 20.16
CA ALA A 165 5.21 2.68 19.39
C ALA A 165 4.99 4.00 18.65
N LYS A 166 6.04 4.82 18.50
CA LYS A 166 5.99 6.06 17.70
C LYS A 166 5.97 5.81 16.19
N SER A 167 6.38 4.63 15.76
CA SER A 167 6.47 4.21 14.36
C SER A 167 6.48 2.67 14.29
N PRO A 168 6.00 2.06 13.20
CA PRO A 168 6.18 0.62 12.95
C PRO A 168 7.67 0.19 12.89
N LEU A 169 8.60 1.13 12.77
CA LEU A 169 10.04 0.87 12.76
C LEU A 169 10.71 1.10 14.13
N ALA A 170 9.93 1.35 15.19
CA ALA A 170 10.45 1.63 16.52
C ALA A 170 11.31 0.46 17.03
N LEU A 171 12.51 0.78 17.55
CA LEU A 171 13.48 -0.22 17.98
C LEU A 171 13.13 -0.86 19.33
N GLU A 172 12.32 -0.21 20.16
CA GLU A 172 12.01 -0.62 21.53
C GLU A 172 11.31 -1.98 21.61
N PHE A 173 10.49 -2.32 20.60
CA PHE A 173 9.80 -3.60 20.52
C PHE A 173 10.53 -4.65 19.65
N ARG A 174 11.70 -4.34 19.08
CA ARG A 174 12.46 -5.30 18.25
C ARG A 174 12.74 -6.63 18.95
N PRO A 175 13.12 -6.67 20.25
CA PRO A 175 13.34 -7.93 20.95
C PRO A 175 12.08 -8.82 20.97
N LEU A 176 10.90 -8.21 21.18
CA LEU A 176 9.61 -8.89 21.21
C LEU A 176 9.24 -9.44 19.82
N ILE A 177 9.13 -8.56 18.81
CA ILE A 177 8.64 -8.94 17.47
C ILE A 177 9.60 -9.89 16.73
N ARG A 178 10.84 -10.07 17.21
CA ARG A 178 11.80 -11.02 16.62
C ARG A 178 11.26 -12.46 16.65
N GLY A 179 10.48 -12.83 17.65
CA GLY A 179 9.89 -14.17 17.74
C GLY A 179 8.88 -14.48 16.61
N LEU A 180 8.30 -13.46 15.95
CA LEU A 180 7.45 -13.66 14.78
C LEU A 180 8.22 -14.10 13.53
N ARG A 181 9.56 -13.96 13.52
CA ARG A 181 10.43 -14.44 12.43
C ARG A 181 10.63 -15.94 12.45
N ASP A 182 10.31 -16.59 13.57
CA ASP A 182 10.59 -18.00 13.75
C ASP A 182 9.76 -18.85 12.76
N ASP A 183 10.34 -19.97 12.34
CA ASP A 183 9.66 -20.94 11.48
C ASP A 183 8.75 -21.85 12.32
N ASP A 184 9.04 -22.01 13.61
CA ASP A 184 8.18 -22.70 14.56
C ASP A 184 6.94 -21.86 14.90
N GLU A 185 5.76 -22.41 14.61
CA GLU A 185 4.48 -21.75 14.88
C GLU A 185 4.25 -21.53 16.37
N ALA A 186 4.68 -22.45 17.25
CA ALA A 186 4.48 -22.30 18.68
C ALA A 186 5.22 -21.07 19.22
N THR A 187 6.45 -20.84 18.76
CA THR A 187 7.23 -19.63 19.05
C THR A 187 6.56 -18.36 18.54
N ARG A 188 6.00 -18.40 17.32
CA ARG A 188 5.22 -17.26 16.79
C ARG A 188 3.99 -16.96 17.63
N ARG A 189 3.20 -17.99 17.98
CA ARG A 189 2.00 -17.85 18.81
C ARG A 189 2.31 -17.33 20.21
N ALA A 190 3.36 -17.84 20.85
CA ALA A 190 3.80 -17.33 22.16
C ALA A 190 4.21 -15.85 22.10
N THR A 191 4.86 -15.45 21.01
CA THR A 191 5.23 -14.04 20.76
C THR A 191 4.01 -13.18 20.51
N PHE A 192 3.09 -13.65 19.67
CA PHE A 192 1.87 -12.94 19.33
C PHE A 192 0.96 -12.77 20.55
N ALA A 193 0.87 -13.77 21.44
CA ALA A 193 0.13 -13.65 22.69
C ALA A 193 0.65 -12.52 23.60
N GLN A 194 1.97 -12.30 23.63
CA GLN A 194 2.58 -11.17 24.34
C GLN A 194 2.20 -9.83 23.68
N ILE A 195 2.21 -9.75 22.35
CA ILE A 195 1.74 -8.57 21.62
C ILE A 195 0.26 -8.31 21.94
N CYS A 196 -0.57 -9.36 21.90
CA CYS A 196 -2.00 -9.31 22.18
C CYS A 196 -2.29 -8.75 23.58
N HIS A 197 -1.53 -9.21 24.58
CA HIS A 197 -1.62 -8.69 25.94
C HIS A 197 -1.30 -7.19 26.01
N LEU A 198 -0.27 -6.71 25.31
CA LEU A 198 0.11 -5.30 25.29
C LEU A 198 -0.92 -4.42 24.59
N VAL A 199 -1.44 -4.86 23.45
CA VAL A 199 -2.37 -4.07 22.62
C VAL A 199 -3.84 -4.24 23.02
N GLY A 200 -4.15 -5.16 23.95
CA GLY A 200 -5.50 -5.39 24.46
C GLY A 200 -6.42 -6.14 23.48
N MET A 201 -5.91 -7.17 22.81
CA MET A 201 -6.67 -8.01 21.87
C MET A 201 -6.62 -9.50 22.25
N PRO A 202 -7.60 -10.31 21.83
CA PRO A 202 -7.58 -11.75 22.02
C PRO A 202 -6.60 -12.45 21.05
N PRO A 203 -5.76 -13.41 21.49
CA PRO A 203 -4.87 -14.17 20.61
C PRO A 203 -5.59 -14.99 19.53
N GLU A 204 -6.85 -15.37 19.76
CA GLU A 204 -7.68 -16.16 18.83
C GLU A 204 -7.97 -15.37 17.54
N LEU A 205 -7.78 -14.06 17.54
CA LEU A 205 -7.94 -13.21 16.35
C LEU A 205 -6.95 -13.56 15.22
N ALA A 206 -5.85 -14.25 15.52
CA ALA A 206 -4.97 -14.73 14.46
C ALA A 206 -5.62 -15.83 13.59
N ASP A 207 -6.68 -16.48 14.06
CA ASP A 207 -7.29 -17.63 13.40
C ASP A 207 -8.64 -17.26 12.72
N THR A 208 -8.93 -15.96 12.57
CA THR A 208 -10.14 -15.42 11.92
C THR A 208 -9.92 -14.92 10.50
#